data_AF-A0A956Y4G1-F1
#
_entry.id   AF-A0A956Y4G1-F1
#
_cell.length_a   1.000
_cell.length_b   1.000
_cell.length_c   1.000
_cell.angle_alpha   90.00
_cell.angle_beta   90.00
_cell.angle_gamma   90.00
#
_symmetry.space_group_name_H-M   'P 1'
#
loop_
_entity.id
_entity.type
_entity.pdbx_description
1 polymer ?
#
loop_
_entity_poly.entity_id
_entity_poly.type
_entity_poly.pdbx_seq_one_letter_code
_entity_poly.pdbx_strand_id
1 'polypeptide(L)'
;RRPLVITGDGQSTLREIIARTKTDLWAQDRRVQLQESDPRFLKKLRHSPYTLDDVLVDGDSYQVYDAANASLGGQVVDILDSCHEHWLQLAGRMAQEMGLRFCGIDLLCQDITRADAAYCVIEINASPGMANYATLGEKALARVRQLYIDMFRVPIR
;
A
#
# COMPACT_ATOMS: atom_id res chain seq x y z
N ARG A 1 -3.21 -1.93 2.81
CA ARG A 1 -2.17 -0.86 2.84
C ARG A 1 -2.44 0.05 4.03
N ARG A 2 -1.42 0.72 4.57
CA ARG A 2 -1.58 1.76 5.59
C ARG A 2 -1.32 3.13 4.98
N PRO A 3 -2.06 4.20 5.35
CA PRO A 3 -1.74 5.55 4.94
C PRO A 3 -0.31 5.96 5.32
N LEU A 4 0.23 6.95 4.62
CA LEU A 4 1.52 7.52 4.99
C LEU A 4 1.39 8.21 6.35
N VAL A 5 2.23 7.78 7.29
CA VAL A 5 2.39 8.40 8.61
C VAL A 5 3.82 8.88 8.69
N ILE A 6 3.98 10.12 9.15
CA ILE A 6 5.27 10.71 9.48
C ILE A 6 5.40 10.83 11.00
N THR A 7 6.63 10.73 11.50
CA THR A 7 6.94 10.81 12.93
C THR A 7 7.73 12.08 13.19
N GLY A 8 7.37 12.81 14.24
CA GLY A 8 8.10 13.98 14.72
C GLY A 8 9.46 13.59 15.29
N ASP A 9 10.42 14.49 15.14
CA ASP A 9 11.77 14.40 15.72
C ASP A 9 12.01 15.52 16.75
N GLY A 10 10.96 16.28 17.11
CA GLY A 10 11.01 17.39 18.05
C GLY A 10 11.78 18.63 17.57
N GLN A 11 12.26 18.65 16.33
CA GLN A 11 13.12 19.72 15.81
C GLN A 11 12.70 20.24 14.42
N SER A 12 12.27 19.33 13.54
CA SER A 12 11.89 19.64 12.17
C SER A 12 10.41 20.03 12.10
N THR A 13 10.12 21.02 11.27
CA THR A 13 8.73 21.38 10.92
C THR A 13 8.07 20.26 10.10
N LEU A 14 6.74 20.20 10.13
CA LEU A 14 5.96 19.30 9.28
C LEU A 14 6.36 19.42 7.80
N ARG A 15 6.61 20.64 7.33
CA ARG A 15 7.11 20.92 5.98
C ARG A 15 8.41 20.17 5.67
N GLU A 16 9.40 20.29 6.55
CA GLU A 16 10.71 19.67 6.39
C GLU A 16 10.62 18.14 6.45
N ILE A 17 9.83 17.60 7.39
CA ILE A 17 9.60 16.16 7.51
C ILE A 17 8.99 15.60 6.22
N ILE A 18 8.04 16.31 5.60
CA ILE A 18 7.41 15.91 4.34
C ILE A 18 8.41 15.90 3.18
N ALA A 19 9.21 16.96 3.04
CA ALA A 19 10.22 17.06 1.99
C ALA A 19 11.29 15.95 2.12
N ARG A 20 11.74 15.68 3.35
CA ARG A 20 12.66 14.59 3.66
C ARG A 20 12.05 13.23 3.34
N THR A 21 10.84 12.97 3.83
CA THR A 21 10.11 11.71 3.58
C THR A 21 9.96 11.42 2.08
N LYS A 22 9.65 12.45 1.28
CA LYS A 22 9.58 12.31 -0.18
C LYS A 22 10.92 11.85 -0.77
N THR A 23 12.00 12.49 -0.34
CA THR A 23 13.36 12.22 -0.83
C THR A 23 13.78 10.80 -0.48
N ASP A 24 13.53 10.38 0.76
CA ASP A 24 13.85 9.02 1.24
C ASP A 24 13.08 7.95 0.46
N LEU A 25 11.79 8.19 0.19
CA LEU A 25 10.97 7.29 -0.61
C LEU A 25 11.45 7.21 -2.06
N TRP A 26 11.89 8.32 -2.65
CA TRP A 26 12.47 8.31 -3.99
C TRP A 26 13.80 7.57 -4.06
N ALA A 27 14.63 7.64 -3.02
CA ALA A 27 15.86 6.85 -2.92
C ALA A 27 15.59 5.34 -2.86
N GLN A 28 14.40 4.94 -2.40
CA GLN A 28 13.93 3.55 -2.39
C GLN A 28 13.18 3.16 -3.69
N ASP A 29 13.31 3.96 -4.76
CA ASP A 29 12.59 3.82 -6.04
C ASP A 29 11.06 3.89 -5.92
N ARG A 30 10.55 4.45 -4.81
CA ARG A 30 9.11 4.68 -4.62
C ARG A 30 8.75 6.09 -5.09
N ARG A 31 8.38 6.22 -6.37
CA ARG A 31 8.00 7.51 -6.99
C ARG A 31 6.67 8.05 -6.47
N VAL A 32 6.71 8.76 -5.34
CA VAL A 32 5.53 9.33 -4.67
C VAL A 32 5.21 10.77 -5.11
N GLN A 33 3.92 11.10 -5.06
CA GLN A 33 3.31 12.42 -5.28
C GLN A 33 3.05 13.11 -3.94
N LEU A 34 4.07 13.17 -3.08
CA LEU A 34 4.01 13.85 -1.78
C LEU A 34 4.45 15.31 -1.96
N GLN A 35 3.58 16.26 -1.60
CA GLN A 35 3.85 17.69 -1.68
C GLN A 35 3.13 18.43 -0.55
N GLU A 36 3.78 19.43 0.04
CA GLU A 36 3.20 20.33 1.05
C GLU A 36 2.00 21.14 0.52
N SER A 37 2.00 21.45 -0.78
CA SER A 37 0.95 22.22 -1.46
C SER A 37 -0.24 21.37 -1.91
N ASP A 38 -0.21 20.06 -1.64
CA ASP A 38 -1.27 19.14 -2.05
C ASP A 38 -2.60 19.53 -1.38
N PRO A 39 -3.66 19.86 -2.15
CA PRO A 39 -4.94 20.28 -1.58
C PRO A 39 -5.57 19.25 -0.64
N ARG A 40 -5.31 17.95 -0.84
CA ARG A 40 -5.84 16.88 0.01
C ARG A 40 -5.18 16.91 1.38
N PHE A 41 -3.87 17.08 1.41
CA PHE A 41 -3.10 17.21 2.65
C PHE A 41 -3.47 18.53 3.36
N LEU A 42 -3.47 19.66 2.65
CA LEU A 42 -3.86 20.96 3.21
C LEU A 42 -5.28 20.95 3.79
N LYS A 43 -6.23 20.28 3.11
CA LYS A 43 -7.59 20.11 3.63
C LYS A 43 -7.59 19.33 4.95
N LYS A 44 -6.83 18.23 5.05
CA LYS A 44 -6.71 17.46 6.29
C LYS A 44 -6.05 18.27 7.40
N LEU A 45 -4.96 18.98 7.07
CA LEU A 45 -4.21 19.81 8.00
C LEU A 45 -5.09 20.92 8.60
N ARG A 46 -5.95 21.55 7.80
CA ARG A 46 -6.95 22.55 8.26
C ARG A 46 -7.96 22.02 9.28
N HIS A 47 -8.17 20.71 9.33
CA HIS A 47 -9.04 20.06 10.32
C HIS A 47 -8.24 19.44 11.47
N SER A 48 -6.94 19.68 11.53
CA SER A 48 -6.04 19.25 12.59
C SER A 48 -5.60 20.45 13.45
N PRO A 49 -5.00 20.23 14.64
CA PRO A 49 -4.44 21.32 15.44
C PRO A 49 -3.09 21.83 14.90
N TYR A 50 -2.59 21.29 13.79
CA TYR A 50 -1.27 21.58 13.24
C TYR A 50 -1.32 22.45 11.98
N THR A 51 -0.20 23.11 11.71
CA THR A 51 0.16 23.90 10.54
C THR A 51 1.46 23.37 9.94
N LEU A 52 1.82 23.79 8.72
CA LEU A 52 3.05 23.29 8.07
C LEU A 52 4.33 23.69 8.82
N ASP A 53 4.28 24.76 9.58
CA ASP A 53 5.43 25.34 10.26
C ASP A 53 5.52 24.87 11.72
N ASP A 54 4.57 24.03 12.17
CA ASP A 54 4.63 23.38 13.47
C ASP A 54 5.67 22.26 13.50
N VAL A 55 6.36 22.15 14.63
CA VAL A 55 7.26 21.05 14.94
C VAL A 55 6.47 19.99 15.69
N LEU A 56 6.40 18.78 15.12
CA LEU A 56 5.82 17.63 15.81
C LEU A 56 6.73 17.22 16.98
N VAL A 57 6.10 16.95 18.13
CA VAL A 57 6.81 16.40 19.29
C VAL A 57 7.52 15.12 18.89
N ASP A 58 8.70 14.88 19.47
CA ASP A 58 9.47 13.68 19.20
C ASP A 58 8.64 12.41 19.51
N GLY A 59 8.57 11.51 18.54
CA GLY A 59 7.77 10.28 18.62
C GLY A 59 6.28 10.43 18.29
N ASP A 60 5.73 11.65 18.26
CA ASP A 60 4.35 11.87 17.81
C ASP A 60 4.20 11.58 16.33
N SER A 61 3.02 11.11 15.94
CA SER A 61 2.75 10.67 14.57
C SER A 61 1.64 11.49 13.93
N TYR A 62 1.84 11.86 12.66
CA TYR A 62 0.84 12.53 11.86
C TYR A 62 0.57 11.76 10.58
N GLN A 63 -0.70 11.42 10.33
CA GLN A 63 -1.12 10.80 9.09
C GLN A 63 -1.30 11.87 8.00
N VAL A 64 -0.55 11.77 6.91
CA VAL A 64 -0.52 12.82 5.87
C VAL A 64 -1.78 12.82 5.01
N TYR A 65 -2.27 11.63 4.63
CA TYR A 65 -3.43 11.44 3.76
C TYR A 65 -4.40 10.42 4.36
N ASP A 66 -5.69 10.53 4.06
CA ASP A 66 -6.66 9.49 4.43
C ASP A 66 -6.51 8.24 3.56
N ALA A 67 -6.10 8.42 2.30
CA ALA A 67 -5.91 7.35 1.35
C ALA A 67 -4.59 6.60 1.58
N ALA A 68 -4.64 5.26 1.55
CA ALA A 68 -3.49 4.38 1.68
C ALA A 68 -2.81 4.03 0.33
N ASN A 69 -2.79 5.00 -0.60
CA ASN A 69 -2.26 4.78 -1.94
C ASN A 69 -0.74 4.74 -1.95
N ALA A 70 -0.15 3.79 -2.70
CA ALA A 70 1.31 3.67 -2.82
C ALA A 70 1.95 4.92 -3.43
N SER A 71 1.27 5.57 -4.39
CA SER A 71 1.69 6.85 -4.97
C SER A 71 1.69 8.01 -3.98
N LEU A 72 1.01 7.89 -2.84
CA LEU A 72 1.01 8.87 -1.76
C LEU A 72 1.92 8.47 -0.60
N GLY A 73 2.80 7.49 -0.82
CA GLY A 73 3.71 6.98 0.21
C GLY A 73 3.10 5.92 1.13
N GLY A 74 1.81 5.57 0.93
CA GLY A 74 1.15 4.52 1.70
C GLY A 74 1.96 3.21 1.73
N GLN A 75 2.02 2.58 2.89
CA GLN A 75 2.83 1.39 3.12
C GLN A 75 2.05 0.14 2.72
N VAL A 76 2.69 -0.73 1.95
CA VAL A 76 2.18 -2.08 1.69
C VAL A 76 2.52 -2.95 2.88
N VAL A 77 1.57 -3.74 3.34
CA VAL A 77 1.75 -4.69 4.44
C VAL A 77 1.43 -6.06 3.86
N ASP A 78 2.39 -6.98 3.96
CA ASP A 78 2.16 -8.38 3.59
C ASP A 78 1.35 -9.04 4.71
N ILE A 79 0.16 -9.52 4.34
CA ILE A 79 -0.79 -10.16 5.25
C ILE A 79 -1.10 -11.60 4.81
N LEU A 80 -0.32 -12.16 3.88
CA LEU A 80 -0.62 -13.49 3.34
C LEU A 80 -0.58 -14.58 4.42
N ASP A 81 0.32 -14.45 5.39
CA ASP A 81 0.45 -15.44 6.46
C ASP A 81 -0.63 -15.29 7.56
N SER A 82 -1.33 -14.15 7.60
CA SER A 82 -2.39 -13.87 8.58
C SER A 82 -3.79 -13.94 7.99
N CYS A 83 -3.93 -13.94 6.66
CA CYS A 83 -5.22 -14.04 6.01
C CYS A 83 -5.77 -15.48 6.06
N HIS A 84 -7.08 -15.60 6.20
CA HIS A 84 -7.74 -16.90 6.10
C HIS A 84 -7.59 -17.48 4.69
N GLU A 85 -7.33 -18.78 4.56
CA GLU A 85 -7.12 -19.46 3.27
C GLU A 85 -8.30 -19.29 2.27
N HIS A 86 -9.50 -19.05 2.80
CA HIS A 86 -10.71 -18.77 2.05
C HIS A 86 -10.49 -17.65 1.01
N TRP A 87 -9.77 -16.58 1.39
CA TRP A 87 -9.53 -15.44 0.52
C TRP A 87 -8.63 -15.78 -0.67
N LEU A 88 -7.64 -16.64 -0.46
CA LEU A 88 -6.77 -17.13 -1.53
C LEU A 88 -7.55 -18.02 -2.52
N GLN A 89 -8.41 -18.89 -2.00
CA GLN A 89 -9.28 -19.73 -2.84
C GLN A 89 -10.30 -18.88 -3.61
N LEU A 90 -10.90 -17.88 -2.96
CA LEU A 90 -11.84 -16.95 -3.58
C LEU A 90 -11.17 -16.17 -4.72
N ALA A 91 -9.98 -15.61 -4.47
CA ALA A 91 -9.22 -14.90 -5.48
C ALA A 91 -8.86 -15.80 -6.68
N GLY A 92 -8.46 -17.06 -6.41
CA GLY A 92 -8.19 -18.04 -7.46
C GLY A 92 -9.42 -18.36 -8.32
N ARG A 93 -10.60 -18.55 -7.70
CA ARG A 93 -11.86 -18.79 -8.42
C ARG A 93 -12.26 -17.59 -9.28
N MET A 94 -12.16 -16.37 -8.73
CA MET A 94 -12.45 -15.14 -9.49
C MET A 94 -11.55 -15.01 -10.72
N ALA A 95 -10.24 -15.27 -10.58
CA ALA A 95 -9.31 -15.25 -11.71
C ALA A 95 -9.71 -16.26 -12.80
N GLN A 96 -10.09 -17.48 -12.40
CA GLN A 96 -10.55 -18.53 -13.31
C GLN A 96 -11.85 -18.16 -14.03
N GLU A 97 -12.85 -17.64 -13.30
CA GLU A 97 -14.13 -17.21 -13.86
C GLU A 97 -13.95 -16.06 -14.86
N MET A 98 -13.00 -15.16 -14.61
CA MET A 98 -12.65 -14.08 -15.54
C MET A 98 -11.76 -14.54 -16.71
N GLY A 99 -11.33 -15.81 -16.74
CA GLY A 99 -10.41 -16.33 -17.76
C GLY A 99 -9.02 -15.70 -17.70
N LEU A 100 -8.64 -15.13 -16.55
CA LEU A 100 -7.37 -14.45 -16.37
C LEU A 100 -6.34 -15.39 -15.75
N ARG A 101 -5.20 -15.56 -16.43
CA ARG A 101 -4.05 -16.30 -15.88
C ARG A 101 -3.36 -15.55 -14.74
N PHE A 102 -3.43 -14.22 -14.77
CA PHE A 102 -2.81 -13.33 -13.82
C PHE A 102 -3.70 -12.09 -13.67
N CYS A 103 -4.04 -11.76 -12.43
CA CYS A 103 -4.80 -10.56 -12.09
C CYS A 103 -4.55 -10.15 -10.65
N GLY A 104 -4.82 -8.88 -10.35
CA GLY A 104 -4.94 -8.37 -8.98
C GLY A 104 -6.42 -8.21 -8.65
N ILE A 105 -6.80 -8.57 -7.43
CA ILE A 105 -8.18 -8.45 -6.95
C ILE A 105 -8.16 -7.55 -5.73
N ASP A 106 -8.87 -6.42 -5.82
CA ASP A 106 -9.00 -5.47 -4.73
C ASP A 106 -10.33 -5.72 -4.01
N LEU A 107 -10.24 -6.04 -2.72
CA LEU A 107 -11.37 -6.35 -1.85
C LEU A 107 -11.46 -5.35 -0.70
N LEU A 108 -12.68 -4.95 -0.35
CA LEU A 108 -12.98 -4.39 0.96
C LEU A 108 -13.50 -5.52 1.85
N CYS A 109 -12.87 -5.77 2.99
CA CYS A 109 -13.28 -6.82 3.93
C CYS A 109 -13.23 -6.28 5.37
N GLN A 110 -14.19 -6.67 6.20
CA GLN A 110 -14.21 -6.28 7.61
C GLN A 110 -13.08 -6.93 8.42
N ASP A 111 -12.80 -8.21 8.16
CA ASP A 111 -11.74 -8.97 8.83
C ASP A 111 -11.20 -10.09 7.94
N ILE A 112 -10.00 -9.89 7.41
CA ILE A 112 -9.34 -10.83 6.48
C ILE A 112 -8.89 -12.13 7.18
N THR A 113 -8.90 -12.19 8.51
CA THR A 113 -8.49 -13.39 9.27
C THR A 113 -9.62 -14.42 9.39
N ARG A 114 -10.85 -14.03 9.01
CA ARG A 114 -12.05 -14.86 9.08
C ARG A 114 -12.56 -15.24 7.69
N ALA A 115 -13.10 -16.44 7.57
CA ALA A 115 -13.69 -16.93 6.31
C ALA A 115 -15.08 -16.32 6.02
N ASP A 116 -15.81 -15.96 7.08
CA ASP A 116 -17.22 -15.55 7.04
C ASP A 116 -17.39 -14.02 7.10
N ALA A 117 -16.30 -13.26 7.03
CA ALA A 117 -16.37 -11.81 7.11
C ALA A 117 -17.08 -11.22 5.88
N ALA A 118 -17.91 -10.21 6.11
CA ALA A 118 -18.55 -9.46 5.05
C ALA A 118 -17.48 -8.75 4.19
N TYR A 119 -17.62 -8.86 2.88
CA TYR A 119 -16.70 -8.27 1.92
C TYR A 119 -17.41 -7.75 0.67
N CYS A 120 -16.71 -6.90 -0.08
CA CYS A 120 -17.09 -6.40 -1.38
C CYS A 120 -15.89 -6.44 -2.32
N VAL A 121 -16.09 -6.89 -3.56
CA VAL A 121 -15.07 -6.79 -4.62
C VAL A 121 -15.13 -5.38 -5.19
N ILE A 122 -14.01 -4.67 -5.14
CA ILE A 122 -13.90 -3.30 -5.66
C ILE A 122 -13.50 -3.34 -7.13
N GLU A 123 -12.46 -4.11 -7.45
CA GLU A 123 -11.86 -4.15 -8.78
C GLU A 123 -11.19 -5.51 -9.04
N ILE A 124 -11.18 -5.93 -10.31
CA ILE A 124 -10.31 -6.99 -10.82
C ILE A 124 -9.46 -6.39 -11.94
N ASN A 125 -8.14 -6.33 -11.72
CA ASN A 125 -7.19 -5.75 -12.66
C ASN A 125 -6.41 -6.86 -13.37
N ALA A 126 -6.50 -6.93 -14.70
CA ALA A 126 -5.82 -7.95 -15.51
C ALA A 126 -4.30 -7.75 -15.66
N SER A 127 -3.76 -6.60 -15.24
CA SER A 127 -2.33 -6.29 -15.30
C SER A 127 -1.87 -5.55 -14.03
N PRO A 128 -1.90 -6.21 -12.87
CA PRO A 128 -1.51 -5.60 -11.61
C PRO A 128 0.00 -5.34 -11.57
N GLY A 129 0.40 -4.20 -11.01
CA GLY A 129 1.80 -3.89 -10.75
C GLY A 129 2.31 -4.55 -9.46
N MET A 130 3.42 -5.30 -9.55
CA MET A 130 4.01 -6.01 -8.40
C MET A 130 5.23 -5.32 -7.78
N ALA A 131 5.73 -4.23 -8.38
CA ALA A 131 6.96 -3.56 -7.94
C ALA A 131 6.92 -3.15 -6.45
N ASN A 132 5.84 -2.48 -6.03
CA ASN A 132 5.69 -2.02 -4.64
C ASN A 132 5.60 -3.17 -3.61
N TYR A 133 5.12 -4.36 -4.02
CA TYR A 133 5.09 -5.52 -3.13
C TYR A 133 6.46 -6.18 -3.05
N ALA A 134 7.19 -6.25 -4.17
CA ALA A 134 8.55 -6.80 -4.21
C ALA A 134 9.55 -6.05 -3.32
N THR A 135 9.32 -4.76 -3.02
CA THR A 135 10.20 -3.96 -2.14
C THR A 135 10.02 -4.27 -0.65
N LEU A 136 9.07 -5.12 -0.24
CA LEU A 136 8.82 -5.43 1.18
C LEU A 136 9.87 -6.35 1.83
N GLY A 137 10.81 -6.87 1.03
CA GLY A 137 11.90 -7.72 1.51
C GLY A 137 12.05 -8.99 0.68
N GLU A 138 13.02 -9.82 1.06
CA GLU A 138 13.40 -11.03 0.29
C GLU A 138 12.24 -12.00 0.11
N LYS A 139 11.41 -12.18 1.14
CA LYS A 139 10.23 -13.06 1.08
C LYS A 139 9.22 -12.60 0.02
N ALA A 140 8.90 -11.31 -0.02
CA ALA A 140 7.97 -10.78 -1.00
C ALA A 140 8.56 -10.82 -2.41
N LEU A 141 9.84 -10.49 -2.57
CA LEU A 141 10.54 -10.61 -3.84
C LEU A 141 10.55 -12.05 -4.37
N ALA A 142 10.81 -13.03 -3.52
CA ALA A 142 10.77 -14.45 -3.89
C ALA A 142 9.37 -14.87 -4.36
N ARG A 143 8.31 -14.44 -3.67
CA ARG A 143 6.91 -14.67 -4.08
C ARG A 143 6.61 -14.09 -5.46
N VAL A 144 7.02 -12.84 -5.72
CA VAL A 144 6.82 -12.19 -7.03
C VAL A 144 7.57 -12.93 -8.14
N ARG A 145 8.82 -13.34 -7.89
CA ARG A 145 9.60 -14.12 -8.86
C ARG A 145 8.93 -15.44 -9.19
N GLN A 146 8.48 -16.17 -8.17
CA GLN A 146 7.80 -17.45 -8.35
C GLN A 146 6.51 -17.29 -9.16
N LEU A 147 5.71 -16.26 -8.83
CA LEU A 147 4.49 -15.91 -9.56
C LEU A 147 4.75 -15.68 -11.05
N TYR A 148 5.79 -14.92 -11.41
CA TYR A 148 6.15 -14.70 -12.81
C TYR A 148 6.65 -15.98 -13.49
N ILE A 149 7.44 -16.81 -12.81
CA ILE A 149 7.89 -18.12 -13.34
C ILE A 149 6.67 -18.99 -13.66
N ASP A 150 5.72 -19.09 -12.74
CA ASP A 150 4.53 -19.93 -12.92
C ASP A 150 3.59 -19.38 -14.01
N MET A 151 3.49 -18.05 -14.14
CA MET A 151 2.71 -17.42 -15.20
C MET A 151 3.25 -17.73 -16.60
N PHE A 152 4.58 -17.66 -16.78
CA PHE A 152 5.25 -17.89 -18.06
C PHE A 152 5.60 -19.36 -18.31
N ARG A 153 5.43 -20.24 -17.33
CA ARG A 153 5.49 -21.68 -17.55
C ARG A 153 4.36 -22.08 -18.51
N VAL A 154 4.76 -22.42 -19.72
CA VAL A 154 3.89 -23.11 -20.68
C VAL A 154 3.82 -24.56 -20.21
N PRO A 155 2.65 -25.09 -19.84
CA PRO A 155 2.53 -26.52 -19.60
C PRO A 155 2.90 -27.23 -20.91
N ILE A 156 3.96 -28.03 -20.88
CA ILE A 156 4.28 -28.96 -21.98
C ILE A 156 3.08 -29.90 -22.06
N ARG A 157 2.30 -29.79 -23.14
CA ARG A 157 1.20 -30.70 -23.46
C ARG A 157 1.74 -31.99 -24.03
#